data_AF-A0A949ITY3-F1
#
_entry.id   AF-A0A949ITY3-F1
#
_cell.length_a   1.000
_cell.length_b   1.000
_cell.length_c   1.000
_cell.angle_alpha   90.00
_cell.angle_beta   90.00
_cell.angle_gamma   90.00
#
_symmetry.space_group_name_H-M   'P 1'
#
loop_
_entity.id
_entity.type
_entity.pdbx_description
1 polymer ?
#
loop_
_entity_poly.entity_id
_entity_poly.type
_entity_poly.pdbx_seq_one_letter_code
_entity_poly.pdbx_strand_id
1 'polypeptide(L)'
;MHAESIREIKRRQNNEYWRCLLMAIEAADLFTLETAAALESRLDDSSLEIDTRIGLIGYYTFRRYEIPELIQLRASHIKWMVEHRPEHPFMRSNLVSLSPSVDGLNLYVEVGAAWLELLTKADTNCYALFNGARFFFSTQKELSERFLVCGISVTADNAMFKEELEELYKSWFESLPRVTESNQ
;
A
#
# COMPACT_ATOMS: atom_id res chain seq x y z
N MET A 1 -25.83 21.65 -0.76
CA MET A 1 -24.81 20.60 -0.95
C MET A 1 -24.26 20.22 0.42
N HIS A 2 -24.37 18.94 0.78
CA HIS A 2 -24.14 18.44 2.14
C HIS A 2 -22.64 18.46 2.51
N ALA A 3 -22.32 19.13 3.63
CA ALA A 3 -21.11 18.85 4.37
C ALA A 3 -21.34 17.55 5.15
N GLU A 4 -20.87 16.42 4.62
CA GLU A 4 -20.78 15.19 5.41
C GLU A 4 -19.84 15.43 6.60
N SER A 5 -20.24 15.02 7.81
CA SER A 5 -19.38 15.15 8.98
C SER A 5 -18.12 14.29 8.79
N ILE A 6 -16.95 14.80 9.18
CA ILE A 6 -15.66 14.08 9.12
C ILE A 6 -15.75 12.67 9.76
N ARG A 7 -16.56 12.52 10.82
CA ARG A 7 -16.81 11.23 11.47
C ARG A 7 -17.46 10.20 10.52
N GLU A 8 -18.39 10.63 9.69
CA GLU A 8 -19.08 9.75 8.73
C GLU A 8 -18.16 9.33 7.58
N ILE A 9 -17.33 10.25 7.10
CA ILE A 9 -16.30 9.96 6.08
C ILE A 9 -15.30 8.91 6.62
N LYS A 10 -14.79 9.09 7.85
CA LYS A 10 -13.90 8.12 8.50
C LYS A 10 -14.56 6.75 8.66
N ARG A 11 -15.83 6.71 9.09
CA ARG A 11 -16.57 5.45 9.25
C ARG A 11 -16.72 4.70 7.93
N ARG A 12 -17.05 5.41 6.85
CA ARG A 12 -17.16 4.83 5.50
C ARG A 12 -15.82 4.32 4.99
N GLN A 13 -14.75 5.09 5.12
CA GLN A 13 -13.41 4.65 4.72
C GLN A 13 -12.95 3.42 5.49
N ASN A 14 -13.22 3.34 6.80
CA ASN A 14 -12.90 2.15 7.58
C ASN A 14 -13.73 0.93 7.14
N ASN A 15 -15.03 1.10 6.91
CA ASN A 15 -15.88 0.02 6.43
C ASN A 15 -15.42 -0.48 5.06
N GLU A 16 -15.03 0.44 4.17
CA GLU A 16 -14.52 0.11 2.84
C GLU A 16 -13.16 -0.59 2.90
N TYR A 17 -12.24 -0.13 3.76
CA TYR A 17 -10.97 -0.82 4.02
C TYR A 17 -11.19 -2.27 4.43
N TRP A 18 -12.04 -2.52 5.44
CA TRP A 18 -12.31 -3.87 5.92
C TRP A 18 -13.02 -4.73 4.88
N ARG A 19 -13.95 -4.16 4.10
CA ARG A 19 -14.59 -4.85 2.97
C ARG A 19 -13.54 -5.31 1.95
N CYS A 20 -12.65 -4.42 1.53
CA CYS A 20 -11.63 -4.72 0.53
C CYS A 20 -10.60 -5.71 1.05
N LEU A 21 -10.19 -5.57 2.31
CA LEU A 21 -9.25 -6.50 2.93
C LEU A 21 -9.84 -7.90 3.03
N LEU A 22 -11.10 -8.03 3.48
CA LEU A 22 -11.78 -9.30 3.54
C LEU A 22 -11.90 -9.94 2.14
N MET A 23 -12.31 -9.17 1.14
CA MET A 23 -12.37 -9.63 -0.25
C MET A 23 -11.03 -10.18 -0.74
N ALA A 24 -9.92 -9.47 -0.49
CA ALA A 24 -8.60 -9.92 -0.89
C ALA A 24 -8.17 -11.22 -0.17
N ILE A 25 -8.54 -11.37 1.10
CA ILE A 25 -8.26 -12.59 1.88
C ILE A 25 -9.11 -13.75 1.37
N GLU A 26 -10.41 -13.56 1.18
CA GLU A 26 -11.32 -14.60 0.67
C GLU A 26 -10.92 -15.05 -0.75
N ALA A 27 -10.46 -14.13 -1.60
CA ALA A 27 -9.97 -14.47 -2.94
C ALA A 27 -8.79 -15.47 -2.91
N ALA A 28 -7.99 -15.51 -1.84
CA ALA A 28 -6.89 -16.46 -1.70
C ALA A 28 -7.34 -17.93 -1.68
N ASP A 29 -8.54 -18.16 -1.14
CA ASP A 29 -9.15 -19.48 -1.02
C ASP A 29 -10.12 -19.77 -2.18
N LEU A 30 -10.78 -18.73 -2.70
CA LEU A 30 -11.80 -18.87 -3.75
C LEU A 30 -11.21 -18.93 -5.16
N PHE A 31 -10.10 -18.25 -5.43
CA PHE A 31 -9.52 -18.22 -6.77
C PHE A 31 -8.63 -19.43 -7.01
N THR A 32 -8.66 -19.92 -8.24
CA THR A 32 -7.68 -20.85 -8.80
C THR A 32 -6.85 -20.11 -9.85
N LEU A 33 -5.79 -20.73 -10.36
CA LEU A 33 -5.02 -20.16 -11.46
C LEU A 33 -5.89 -19.90 -12.69
N GLU A 34 -6.86 -20.78 -12.95
CA GLU A 34 -7.77 -20.67 -14.08
C GLU A 34 -8.75 -19.50 -13.89
N THR A 35 -9.35 -19.36 -12.69
CA THR A 35 -10.22 -18.21 -12.41
C THR A 35 -9.45 -16.89 -12.39
N ALA A 36 -8.23 -16.86 -11.85
CA ALA A 36 -7.38 -15.68 -11.88
C ALA A 36 -7.04 -15.28 -13.33
N ALA A 37 -6.60 -16.22 -14.17
CA ALA A 37 -6.32 -15.95 -15.59
C ALA A 37 -7.57 -15.48 -16.35
N ALA A 38 -8.74 -16.03 -16.05
CA ALA A 38 -10.00 -15.56 -16.64
C ALA A 38 -10.34 -14.13 -16.23
N LEU A 39 -10.08 -13.75 -14.98
CA LEU A 39 -10.27 -12.39 -14.48
C LEU A 39 -9.28 -11.41 -15.12
N GLU A 40 -8.01 -11.80 -15.25
CA GLU A 40 -6.97 -11.01 -15.94
C GLU A 40 -7.39 -10.66 -17.37
N SER A 41 -7.96 -11.63 -18.11
CA SER A 41 -8.44 -11.41 -19.48
C SER A 41 -9.61 -10.42 -19.60
N ARG A 42 -10.24 -10.07 -18.47
CA ARG A 42 -11.44 -9.21 -18.40
C ARG A 42 -11.16 -7.84 -17.80
N LEU A 43 -9.91 -7.53 -17.43
CA LEU A 43 -9.56 -6.26 -16.77
C LEU A 43 -9.72 -5.02 -17.67
N ASP A 44 -9.96 -5.17 -18.98
CA ASP A 44 -10.33 -4.06 -19.86
C ASP A 44 -11.76 -3.52 -19.60
N ASP A 45 -12.56 -4.19 -18.77
CA ASP A 45 -13.89 -3.73 -18.35
C ASP A 45 -13.79 -2.77 -17.15
N SER A 46 -13.84 -1.46 -17.45
CA SER A 46 -13.72 -0.37 -16.45
C SER A 46 -14.66 -0.47 -15.24
N SER A 47 -15.76 -1.24 -15.33
CA SER A 47 -16.70 -1.43 -14.21
C SER A 47 -16.25 -2.47 -13.17
N LEU A 48 -15.28 -3.32 -13.52
CA LEU A 48 -14.81 -4.44 -12.70
C LEU A 48 -13.37 -4.24 -12.16
N GLU A 49 -12.67 -3.18 -12.57
CA GLU A 49 -11.22 -3.11 -12.40
C GLU A 49 -10.75 -3.12 -10.94
N ILE A 50 -11.35 -2.34 -10.03
CA ILE A 50 -10.76 -2.16 -8.70
C ILE A 50 -10.95 -3.40 -7.82
N ASP A 51 -12.19 -3.85 -7.62
CA ASP A 51 -12.48 -5.01 -6.76
C ASP A 51 -11.82 -6.29 -7.31
N THR A 52 -11.79 -6.45 -8.65
CA THR A 52 -11.09 -7.58 -9.28
C THR A 52 -9.58 -7.51 -9.04
N ARG A 53 -8.94 -6.36 -9.22
CA ARG A 53 -7.50 -6.18 -8.94
C ARG A 53 -7.20 -6.41 -7.47
N ILE A 54 -8.07 -5.99 -6.55
CA ILE A 54 -7.93 -6.26 -5.12
C ILE A 54 -7.97 -7.76 -4.83
N GLY A 55 -8.93 -8.48 -5.44
CA GLY A 55 -9.00 -9.94 -5.36
C GLY A 55 -7.75 -10.63 -5.91
N LEU A 56 -7.27 -10.20 -7.08
CA LEU A 56 -6.05 -10.73 -7.71
C LEU A 56 -4.79 -10.44 -6.86
N ILE A 57 -4.64 -9.23 -6.32
CA ILE A 57 -3.56 -8.89 -5.37
C ILE A 57 -3.62 -9.82 -4.16
N GLY A 58 -4.81 -10.07 -3.61
CA GLY A 58 -5.03 -11.01 -2.52
C GLY A 58 -4.56 -12.42 -2.89
N TYR A 59 -5.13 -13.00 -3.94
CA TYR A 59 -4.78 -14.33 -4.42
C TYR A 59 -3.28 -14.50 -4.68
N TYR A 60 -2.66 -13.60 -5.44
CA TYR A 60 -1.23 -13.66 -5.73
C TYR A 60 -0.36 -13.44 -4.49
N THR A 61 -0.82 -12.63 -3.53
CA THR A 61 -0.09 -12.47 -2.26
C THR A 61 0.10 -13.80 -1.56
N PHE A 62 -0.95 -14.61 -1.43
CA PHE A 62 -0.87 -15.85 -0.67
C PHE A 62 -0.26 -17.02 -1.46
N ARG A 63 -0.29 -16.97 -2.80
CA ARG A 63 0.25 -18.02 -3.68
C ARG A 63 1.67 -17.79 -4.19
N ARG A 64 2.23 -16.58 -4.05
CA ARG A 64 3.56 -16.24 -4.59
C ARG A 64 4.72 -17.12 -4.10
N TYR A 65 4.57 -17.74 -2.91
CA TYR A 65 5.58 -18.64 -2.36
C TYR A 65 5.56 -20.03 -2.99
N GLU A 66 4.43 -20.40 -3.61
CA GLU A 66 4.25 -21.65 -4.34
C GLU A 66 4.59 -21.47 -5.82
N ILE A 67 4.26 -20.30 -6.38
CA ILE A 67 4.39 -19.98 -7.82
C ILE A 67 5.08 -18.62 -7.95
N PRO A 68 6.42 -18.58 -8.13
CA PRO A 68 7.20 -17.35 -8.18
C PRO A 68 6.75 -16.35 -9.25
N GLU A 69 6.18 -16.83 -10.35
CA GLU A 69 5.68 -16.01 -11.46
C GLU A 69 4.56 -15.06 -11.01
N LEU A 70 3.83 -15.40 -9.94
CA LEU A 70 2.75 -14.56 -9.41
C LEU A 70 3.26 -13.28 -8.72
N ILE A 71 4.55 -13.21 -8.38
CA ILE A 71 5.15 -11.98 -7.82
C ILE A 71 5.05 -10.84 -8.83
N GLN A 72 5.35 -11.12 -10.11
CA GLN A 72 5.30 -10.12 -11.18
C GLN A 72 3.87 -9.63 -11.43
N LEU A 73 2.89 -10.53 -11.45
CA LEU A 73 1.47 -10.20 -11.63
C LEU A 73 0.93 -9.39 -10.45
N ARG A 74 1.32 -9.75 -9.24
CA ARG A 74 1.00 -8.96 -8.04
C ARG A 74 1.55 -7.54 -8.13
N ALA A 75 2.84 -7.41 -8.47
CA ALA A 75 3.49 -6.12 -8.58
C ALA A 75 2.84 -5.24 -9.67
N SER A 76 2.43 -5.81 -10.79
CA SER A 76 1.75 -5.05 -11.86
C SER A 76 0.40 -4.49 -11.41
N HIS A 77 -0.39 -5.25 -10.64
CA HIS A 77 -1.64 -4.74 -10.08
C HIS A 77 -1.43 -3.67 -9.00
N ILE A 78 -0.43 -3.84 -8.14
CA ILE A 78 -0.08 -2.81 -7.15
C ILE A 78 0.33 -1.53 -7.89
N LYS A 79 1.20 -1.62 -8.89
CA LYS A 79 1.61 -0.47 -9.72
C LYS A 79 0.40 0.22 -10.35
N TRP A 80 -0.51 -0.55 -10.95
CA TRP A 80 -1.74 0.00 -11.51
C TRP A 80 -2.56 0.76 -10.46
N MET A 81 -2.71 0.21 -9.25
CA MET A 81 -3.42 0.88 -8.16
C MET A 81 -2.72 2.18 -7.72
N VAL A 82 -1.39 2.22 -7.71
CA VAL A 82 -0.63 3.46 -7.47
C VAL A 82 -0.93 4.51 -8.55
N GLU A 83 -0.93 4.11 -9.81
CA GLU A 83 -1.11 5.04 -10.94
C GLU A 83 -2.54 5.58 -11.05
N HIS A 84 -3.54 4.79 -10.67
CA HIS A 84 -4.95 5.11 -10.95
C HIS A 84 -5.77 5.43 -9.70
N ARG A 85 -5.43 4.83 -8.55
CA ARG A 85 -6.21 4.87 -7.31
C ARG A 85 -5.32 4.92 -6.06
N PRO A 86 -4.30 5.81 -6.01
CA PRO A 86 -3.32 5.84 -4.91
C PRO A 86 -3.96 6.15 -3.54
N GLU A 87 -5.10 6.84 -3.52
CA GLU A 87 -5.84 7.24 -2.32
C GLU A 87 -6.77 6.14 -1.79
N HIS A 88 -7.00 5.08 -2.56
CA HIS A 88 -7.99 4.06 -2.24
C HIS A 88 -7.70 3.40 -0.89
N PRO A 89 -8.71 3.15 -0.02
CA PRO A 89 -8.48 2.62 1.33
C PRO A 89 -7.64 1.33 1.37
N PHE A 90 -7.83 0.44 0.39
CA PHE A 90 -7.06 -0.81 0.28
C PHE A 90 -5.54 -0.60 0.18
N MET A 91 -5.08 0.55 -0.33
CA MET A 91 -3.65 0.85 -0.46
C MET A 91 -2.94 1.03 0.90
N ARG A 92 -3.69 1.07 2.01
CA ARG A 92 -3.16 0.97 3.38
C ARG A 92 -2.86 -0.47 3.80
N SER A 93 -3.23 -1.47 3.01
CA SER A 93 -3.06 -2.87 3.40
C SER A 93 -1.60 -3.31 3.28
N ASN A 94 -1.15 -4.19 4.18
CA ASN A 94 0.14 -4.87 4.01
C ASN A 94 0.16 -5.76 2.75
N LEU A 95 -1.02 -6.11 2.20
CA LEU A 95 -1.16 -6.87 0.95
C LEU A 95 -0.69 -6.09 -0.29
N VAL A 96 -0.49 -4.77 -0.20
CA VAL A 96 0.09 -3.96 -1.31
C VAL A 96 1.55 -3.57 -1.07
N SER A 97 2.18 -4.07 -0.01
CA SER A 97 3.60 -3.83 0.26
C SER A 97 4.51 -4.67 -0.65
N LEU A 98 5.68 -4.15 -1.00
CA LEU A 98 6.72 -4.93 -1.68
C LEU A 98 8.00 -4.91 -0.84
N SER A 99 8.61 -6.07 -0.66
CA SER A 99 9.91 -6.21 -0.03
C SER A 99 10.97 -6.50 -1.08
N PRO A 100 12.06 -5.71 -1.18
CA PRO A 100 13.17 -5.99 -2.10
C PRO A 100 13.77 -7.39 -1.95
N SER A 101 13.77 -7.95 -0.73
CA SER A 101 14.34 -9.27 -0.44
C SER A 101 13.40 -10.43 -0.73
N VAL A 102 12.08 -10.18 -0.80
CA VAL A 102 11.06 -11.22 -1.01
C VAL A 102 10.49 -11.14 -2.42
N ASP A 103 10.08 -9.95 -2.85
CA ASP A 103 9.45 -9.70 -4.14
C ASP A 103 10.48 -9.31 -5.22
N GLY A 104 11.74 -9.04 -4.84
CA GLY A 104 12.82 -8.69 -5.75
C GLY A 104 13.02 -7.18 -5.90
N LEU A 105 14.30 -6.77 -5.93
CA LEU A 105 14.70 -5.36 -5.96
C LEU A 105 14.14 -4.59 -7.16
N ASN A 106 14.14 -5.21 -8.35
CA ASN A 106 13.68 -4.54 -9.57
C ASN A 106 12.20 -4.15 -9.49
N LEU A 107 11.35 -5.05 -8.99
CA LEU A 107 9.91 -4.77 -8.84
C LEU A 107 9.65 -3.71 -7.78
N TYR A 108 10.38 -3.76 -6.66
CA TYR A 108 10.29 -2.72 -5.64
C TYR A 108 10.67 -1.34 -6.21
N VAL A 109 11.76 -1.25 -6.99
CA VAL A 109 12.20 0.00 -7.61
C VAL A 109 11.18 0.50 -8.63
N GLU A 110 10.61 -0.39 -9.45
CA GLU A 110 9.60 -0.03 -10.46
C GLU A 110 8.33 0.57 -9.83
N VAL A 111 7.77 -0.10 -8.83
CA VAL A 111 6.57 0.40 -8.13
C VAL A 111 6.90 1.64 -7.29
N GLY A 112 8.08 1.70 -6.69
CA GLY A 112 8.59 2.88 -5.99
C GLY A 112 8.73 4.09 -6.90
N ALA A 113 9.15 3.91 -8.15
CA ALA A 113 9.22 4.99 -9.13
C ALA A 113 7.82 5.57 -9.44
N ALA A 114 6.80 4.72 -9.59
CA ALA A 114 5.42 5.17 -9.78
C ALA A 114 4.91 5.99 -8.58
N TRP A 115 5.23 5.57 -7.36
CA TRP A 115 4.95 6.37 -6.16
C TRP A 115 5.68 7.72 -6.20
N LEU A 116 6.97 7.74 -6.48
CA LEU A 116 7.75 9.00 -6.49
C LEU A 116 7.25 9.99 -7.53
N GLU A 117 6.90 9.52 -8.73
CA GLU A 117 6.30 10.36 -9.76
C GLU A 117 4.99 10.97 -9.28
N LEU A 118 4.15 10.19 -8.60
CA LEU A 118 2.87 10.67 -8.10
C LEU A 118 3.03 11.67 -6.95
N LEU A 119 3.83 11.32 -5.93
CA LEU A 119 3.93 12.06 -4.66
C LEU A 119 4.73 13.37 -4.76
N THR A 120 5.45 13.58 -5.86
CA THR A 120 6.18 14.83 -6.11
C THR A 120 5.30 15.91 -6.74
N LYS A 121 4.06 15.60 -7.10
CA LYS A 121 3.09 16.55 -7.65
C LYS A 121 2.51 17.43 -6.54
N ALA A 122 2.35 18.73 -6.82
CA ALA A 122 1.93 19.73 -5.83
C ALA A 122 0.49 19.52 -5.31
N ASP A 123 -0.36 18.87 -6.09
CA ASP A 123 -1.78 18.59 -5.83
C ASP A 123 -2.05 17.17 -5.33
N THR A 124 -1.00 16.45 -4.89
CA THR A 124 -1.13 15.10 -4.38
C THR A 124 -2.09 15.02 -3.19
N ASN A 125 -3.06 14.12 -3.27
CA ASN A 125 -4.02 13.85 -2.20
C ASN A 125 -3.29 13.37 -0.92
N CYS A 126 -3.71 13.85 0.26
CA CYS A 126 -3.11 13.45 1.53
C CYS A 126 -3.16 11.93 1.75
N TYR A 127 -4.22 11.23 1.36
CA TYR A 127 -4.27 9.77 1.47
C TYR A 127 -3.24 9.06 0.58
N ALA A 128 -2.94 9.61 -0.60
CA ALA A 128 -1.86 9.11 -1.44
C ALA A 128 -0.50 9.32 -0.77
N LEU A 129 -0.25 10.49 -0.16
CA LEU A 129 0.96 10.74 0.65
C LEU A 129 1.12 9.73 1.77
N PHE A 130 0.03 9.44 2.49
CA PHE A 130 0.04 8.44 3.56
C PHE A 130 0.36 7.04 3.04
N ASN A 131 -0.36 6.59 2.01
CA ASN A 131 -0.18 5.25 1.44
C ASN A 131 1.23 5.06 0.84
N GLY A 132 1.73 6.09 0.16
CA GLY A 132 3.09 6.12 -0.38
C GLY A 132 4.16 6.12 0.70
N ALA A 133 3.99 6.88 1.79
CA ALA A 133 4.89 6.81 2.93
C ALA A 133 5.00 5.38 3.49
N ARG A 134 3.86 4.68 3.63
CA ARG A 134 3.83 3.29 4.10
C ARG A 134 4.55 2.32 3.17
N PHE A 135 4.54 2.55 1.86
CA PHE A 135 5.35 1.77 0.92
C PHE A 135 6.86 1.88 1.21
N PHE A 136 7.34 3.09 1.52
CA PHE A 136 8.75 3.35 1.80
C PHE A 136 9.16 3.06 3.26
N PHE A 137 8.20 2.84 4.16
CA PHE A 137 8.40 2.78 5.62
C PHE A 137 9.57 1.90 6.07
N SER A 138 9.67 0.68 5.56
CA SER A 138 10.68 -0.29 6.04
C SER A 138 12.03 -0.20 5.33
N THR A 139 12.10 0.50 4.20
CA THR A 139 13.20 0.37 3.22
C THR A 139 13.87 1.70 2.89
N GLN A 140 13.10 2.79 2.84
CA GLN A 140 13.57 4.15 2.57
C GLN A 140 12.92 5.10 3.60
N LYS A 141 13.38 5.01 4.85
CA LYS A 141 12.78 5.68 6.01
C LYS A 141 12.70 7.20 5.83
N GLU A 142 13.72 7.79 5.21
CA GLU A 142 13.80 9.22 4.91
C GLU A 142 12.70 9.67 3.93
N LEU A 143 12.38 8.84 2.92
CA LEU A 143 11.27 9.13 2.01
C LEU A 143 9.93 9.01 2.73
N SER A 144 9.76 7.97 3.53
CA SER A 144 8.56 7.81 4.36
C SER A 144 8.33 9.03 5.26
N GLU A 145 9.35 9.44 6.01
CA GLU A 145 9.29 10.63 6.87
C GLU A 145 8.90 11.89 6.08
N ARG A 146 9.57 12.14 4.95
CA ARG A 146 9.29 13.31 4.11
C ARG A 146 7.82 13.37 3.68
N PHE A 147 7.25 12.23 3.26
CA PHE A 147 5.84 12.18 2.85
C PHE A 147 4.87 12.29 4.02
N LEU A 148 5.20 11.73 5.18
CA LEU A 148 4.40 11.89 6.40
C LEU A 148 4.37 13.35 6.86
N VAL A 149 5.52 14.02 6.90
CA VAL A 149 5.64 15.45 7.24
C VAL A 149 4.90 16.32 6.23
N CYS A 150 5.01 16.01 4.93
CA CYS A 150 4.21 16.69 3.90
C CYS A 150 2.72 16.50 4.13
N GLY A 151 2.27 15.29 4.46
CA GLY A 151 0.89 15.00 4.82
C GLY A 151 0.41 15.86 5.99
N ILE A 152 1.19 15.97 7.07
CA ILE A 152 0.87 16.80 8.25
C ILE A 152 0.66 18.26 7.87
N SER A 153 1.46 18.81 6.94
CA SER A 153 1.38 20.23 6.56
C SER A 153 0.17 20.56 5.69
N VAL A 154 -0.38 19.60 4.94
CA VAL A 154 -1.49 19.81 4.00
C VAL A 154 -2.85 19.34 4.52
N THR A 155 -2.92 18.64 5.67
CA THR A 155 -4.19 18.18 6.27
C THR A 155 -4.44 18.75 7.67
N ALA A 156 -5.67 19.25 7.88
CA ALA A 156 -6.13 19.68 9.20
C ALA A 156 -6.30 18.50 10.18
N ASP A 157 -6.60 17.31 9.65
CA ASP A 157 -6.78 16.07 10.40
C ASP A 157 -5.57 15.17 10.17
N ASN A 158 -4.53 15.39 10.97
CA ASN A 158 -3.20 14.80 10.79
C ASN A 158 -2.84 13.73 11.84
N ALA A 159 -3.81 13.27 12.64
CA ALA A 159 -3.57 12.24 13.66
C ALA A 159 -2.94 10.97 13.06
N MET A 160 -3.51 10.47 11.97
CA MET A 160 -3.02 9.29 11.26
C MET A 160 -1.55 9.43 10.79
N PHE A 161 -1.15 10.62 10.32
CA PHE A 161 0.23 10.86 9.91
C PHE A 161 1.19 10.94 11.09
N LYS A 162 0.77 11.56 12.19
CA LYS A 162 1.57 11.67 13.41
C LYS A 162 1.80 10.29 14.03
N GLU A 163 0.75 9.48 14.12
CA GLU A 163 0.83 8.10 14.60
C GLU A 163 1.84 7.28 13.77
N GLU A 164 1.73 7.31 12.43
CA GLU A 164 2.66 6.57 11.57
C GLU A 164 4.10 7.13 11.64
N LEU A 165 4.28 8.44 11.83
CA LEU A 165 5.59 9.07 12.01
C LEU A 165 6.24 8.67 13.33
N GLU A 166 5.46 8.58 14.41
CA GLU A 166 5.92 8.06 15.69
C GLU A 166 6.38 6.60 15.56
N GLU A 167 5.60 5.76 14.86
CA GLU A 167 5.99 4.37 14.58
C GLU A 167 7.26 4.28 13.72
N LEU A 168 7.43 5.15 12.73
CA LEU A 168 8.63 5.22 11.90
C LEU A 168 9.87 5.51 12.76
N TYR A 169 9.79 6.49 13.67
CA TYR A 169 10.91 6.82 14.55
C TYR A 169 11.23 5.72 15.56
N LYS A 170 10.20 5.04 16.11
CA LYS A 170 10.43 3.85 16.96
C LYS A 170 11.19 2.77 16.19
N SER A 171 10.74 2.42 14.99
CA SER A 171 11.40 1.47 14.10
C SER A 171 12.85 1.86 13.78
N TRP A 172 13.13 3.16 13.63
CA TRP A 172 14.49 3.65 13.41
C TRP A 172 15.39 3.44 14.62
N PHE A 173 14.93 3.82 15.81
CA PHE A 173 15.65 3.61 17.07
C PHE A 173 15.95 2.12 17.33
N GLU A 174 14.98 1.24 17.07
CA GLU A 174 15.14 -0.20 17.25
C GLU A 174 16.15 -0.83 16.27
N SER A 175 16.33 -0.23 15.09
CA SER A 175 17.31 -0.69 14.09
C SER A 175 18.75 -0.26 14.38
N LEU A 176 18.98 0.60 15.39
CA LEU A 176 20.33 1.02 15.76
C LEU A 176 21.07 -0.12 16.48
N PRO A 177 22.37 -0.34 16.21
CA PRO A 177 23.16 -1.29 16.96
C PRO A 177 23.09 -0.94 18.46
N ARG A 178 22.72 -1.90 19.30
CA ARG A 178 22.86 -1.72 20.75
C ARG A 178 24.34 -1.61 21.04
N VAL A 179 24.76 -0.47 21.57
CA VAL A 179 26.11 -0.34 22.13
C VAL A 179 26.14 -1.25 23.35
N THR A 180 26.62 -2.48 23.18
CA THR A 180 27.00 -3.32 24.30
C THR A 180 28.28 -2.70 24.84
N GLU A 181 28.20 -2.09 26.01
CA GLU A 181 29.38 -1.77 26.81
C GLU A 181 30.13 -3.08 27.07
N SER A 182 31.12 -3.38 26.22
CA SER A 182 32.14 -4.37 26.50
C SER A 182 32.96 -3.82 27.67
N ASN A 183 32.62 -4.27 28.87
CA ASN A 183 33.37 -3.98 30.09
C ASN A 183 34.85 -4.34 29.89
N GLN A 184 35.68 -3.37 30.26
CA GLN A 184 37.13 -3.45 30.40
C GLN A 184 37.55 -4.53 31.40
#